data_AF-A0A426YHS9-F1
#
_entry.id   AF-A0A426YHS9-F1
#
_cell.length_a   1.000
_cell.length_b   1.000
_cell.length_c   1.000
_cell.angle_alpha   90.00
_cell.angle_beta   90.00
_cell.angle_gamma   90.00
#
_symmetry.space_group_name_H-M   'P 1'
#
loop_
_entity.id
_entity.type
_entity.pdbx_description
1 polymer ?
#
loop_
_entity_poly.entity_id
_entity_poly.type
_entity_poly.pdbx_seq_one_letter_code
_entity_poly.pdbx_strand_id
1 'polypeptide(L)'
;MAGREILMLEAPPDASRQGWSAGPDAELVDALPYIDDDYGDHRVKAEVDRLVEEEMRRSGKKPADFLRELPPLPKLSFEVPLDAAMEAVVSLL
;
A
#
# COMPACT_ATOMS: atom_id res chain seq x y z
N MET A 1 9.65 -35.92 -19.09
CA MET A 1 9.98 -34.61 -18.50
C MET A 1 8.80 -34.18 -17.66
N ALA A 2 8.87 -34.40 -16.34
CA ALA A 2 7.79 -34.05 -15.42
C ALA A 2 7.61 -32.53 -15.39
N GLY A 3 6.37 -32.07 -15.58
CA GLY A 3 6.01 -30.66 -15.53
C GLY A 3 6.29 -30.10 -14.15
N ARG A 4 7.12 -29.06 -14.08
CA ARG A 4 7.33 -28.24 -12.89
C ARG A 4 6.01 -27.53 -12.56
N GLU A 5 5.27 -28.07 -11.60
CA GLU A 5 4.11 -27.39 -11.02
C GLU A 5 4.63 -26.19 -10.23
N ILE A 6 4.37 -24.98 -10.73
CA ILE A 6 4.69 -23.73 -10.03
C ILE A 6 3.63 -23.60 -8.93
N LEU A 7 3.99 -23.93 -7.69
CA LEU A 7 3.15 -23.72 -6.51
C LEU A 7 3.08 -22.21 -6.25
N MET A 8 2.08 -21.55 -6.83
CA MET A 8 1.79 -20.15 -6.50
C MET A 8 1.06 -20.10 -5.17
N LEU A 9 1.71 -19.53 -4.15
CA LEU A 9 1.05 -19.24 -2.88
C LEU A 9 0.19 -17.99 -3.09
N GLU A 10 -1.13 -18.15 -3.07
CA GLU A 10 -2.04 -17.02 -3.14
C GLU A 10 -1.78 -16.12 -1.92
N ALA A 11 -1.39 -14.87 -2.20
CA ALA A 11 -1.19 -13.90 -1.15
C ALA A 11 -2.54 -13.66 -0.45
N PRO A 12 -2.57 -13.59 0.89
CA PRO A 12 -3.81 -13.29 1.61
C PRO A 12 -4.41 -11.98 1.10
N PRO A 13 -5.75 -11.85 1.09
CA PRO A 13 -6.41 -10.64 0.64
C PRO A 13 -5.90 -9.44 1.45
N ASP A 14 -5.21 -8.54 0.76
CA ASP A 14 -4.56 -7.40 1.40
C ASP A 14 -5.63 -6.39 1.83
N ALA A 15 -5.91 -6.33 3.13
CA ALA A 15 -6.88 -5.40 3.70
C ALA A 15 -6.52 -3.93 3.42
N SER A 16 -5.25 -3.61 3.11
CA SER A 16 -4.85 -2.26 2.71
C SER A 16 -5.33 -1.87 1.30
N ARG A 17 -5.74 -2.86 0.48
CA ARG A 17 -6.42 -2.60 -0.80
C ARG A 17 -7.88 -2.19 -0.63
N GLN A 18 -8.49 -2.35 0.54
CA GLN A 18 -9.86 -1.90 0.80
C GLN A 18 -9.89 -0.38 1.03
N GLY A 19 -10.14 0.37 -0.04
CA GLY A 19 -10.34 1.82 0.02
C GLY A 19 -9.79 2.55 -1.18
N TRP A 20 -8.47 2.80 -1.19
CA TRP A 20 -7.80 3.69 -2.16
C TRP A 20 -7.63 3.05 -3.55
N SER A 21 -7.59 1.71 -3.58
CA SER A 21 -7.36 0.89 -4.78
C SER A 21 -8.34 -0.29 -4.87
N ALA A 22 -9.52 -0.17 -4.25
CA ALA A 22 -10.59 -1.18 -4.31
C ALA A 22 -11.59 -0.95 -5.45
N GLY A 23 -11.39 0.08 -6.27
CA GLY A 23 -12.24 0.32 -7.43
C GLY A 23 -12.01 -0.71 -8.54
N PRO A 24 -13.00 -1.00 -9.39
CA PRO A 24 -12.81 -1.84 -10.58
C PRO A 24 -11.76 -1.27 -11.55
N ASP A 25 -11.44 0.02 -11.45
CA ASP A 25 -10.42 0.74 -12.22
C ASP A 25 -9.12 1.00 -11.43
N ALA A 26 -8.92 0.33 -10.30
CA ALA A 26 -7.69 0.49 -9.53
C ALA A 26 -6.52 -0.12 -10.31
N GLU A 27 -5.77 0.74 -10.98
CA GLU A 27 -4.55 0.38 -11.69
C GLU A 27 -3.55 -0.21 -10.69
N LEU A 28 -3.08 -1.44 -10.97
CA LEU A 28 -2.04 -2.07 -10.18
C LEU A 28 -0.73 -1.32 -10.44
N VAL A 29 -0.33 -0.50 -9.48
CA VAL A 29 0.95 0.21 -9.54
C VAL A 29 2.07 -0.76 -9.18
N ASP A 30 2.91 -1.08 -10.16
CA ASP A 30 4.15 -1.84 -9.99
C ASP A 30 5.32 -0.85 -9.94
N ALA A 31 5.85 -0.62 -8.75
CA ALA A 31 6.99 0.25 -8.51
C ALA A 31 7.78 -0.32 -7.33
N LEU A 32 8.64 -1.30 -7.63
CA LEU A 32 9.26 -2.16 -6.63
C LEU A 32 10.72 -1.77 -6.43
N PRO A 33 11.11 -1.24 -5.24
CA PRO A 33 12.45 -0.72 -4.99
C PRO A 33 13.63 -1.68 -5.22
N TYR A 34 13.38 -2.99 -5.18
CA TYR A 34 14.41 -4.03 -5.30
C TYR A 34 14.34 -4.84 -6.59
N ILE A 35 13.29 -4.62 -7.38
CA ILE A 35 13.12 -5.27 -8.69
C ILE A 35 13.48 -4.28 -9.78
N ASP A 36 13.10 -3.01 -9.60
CA ASP A 36 13.44 -1.94 -10.53
C ASP A 36 14.87 -1.46 -10.28
N ASP A 37 15.76 -1.73 -11.24
CA ASP A 37 17.19 -1.39 -11.16
C ASP A 37 17.44 0.14 -11.11
N ASP A 38 16.44 0.95 -11.48
CA ASP A 38 16.54 2.40 -11.61
C ASP A 38 16.05 3.18 -10.37
N TYR A 39 15.44 2.51 -9.38
CA TYR A 39 14.92 3.13 -8.17
C TYR A 39 16.01 3.90 -7.38
N GLY A 40 17.25 3.45 -7.47
CA GLY A 40 18.42 4.09 -6.85
C GLY A 40 19.14 5.13 -7.72
N ASP A 41 18.75 5.33 -8.98
CA ASP A 41 19.42 6.28 -9.87
C ASP A 41 19.00 7.72 -9.54
N HIS A 42 19.96 8.51 -9.05
CA HIS A 42 19.77 9.93 -8.75
C HIS A 42 19.27 10.75 -9.94
N ARG A 43 19.55 10.34 -11.18
CA ARG A 43 19.09 11.03 -12.39
C ARG A 43 17.59 10.84 -12.60
N VAL A 44 17.12 9.62 -12.40
CA VAL A 44 15.68 9.29 -12.48
C VAL A 44 14.94 10.05 -11.39
N LYS A 45 15.44 10.04 -10.16
CA LYS A 45 14.85 10.81 -9.05
C LYS A 45 14.75 12.31 -9.35
N ALA A 46 15.79 12.92 -9.91
CA ALA A 46 15.80 14.35 -10.22
C ALA A 46 14.76 14.70 -11.31
N GLU A 47 14.59 13.84 -12.31
CA GLU A 47 13.59 14.04 -13.35
C GLU A 47 12.17 13.86 -12.80
N VAL A 48 11.95 12.84 -11.96
CA VAL A 48 10.67 12.65 -11.27
C VAL A 48 10.33 13.86 -10.41
N ASP A 49 11.28 14.40 -9.65
CA ASP A 49 11.06 15.60 -8.83
C ASP A 49 10.64 16.80 -9.66
N ARG A 50 11.30 17.01 -10.82
CA ARG A 50 10.93 18.07 -11.76
C ARG A 50 9.50 17.90 -12.27
N LEU A 51 9.11 16.68 -12.65
CA LEU A 51 7.77 16.39 -13.15
C LEU A 51 6.70 16.61 -12.07
N VAL A 52 6.97 16.18 -10.84
CA VAL A 52 6.06 16.39 -9.70
C VAL A 52 5.87 17.88 -9.44
N GLU A 53 6.94 18.67 -9.42
CA GLU A 53 6.84 20.12 -9.20
C GLU A 53 6.02 20.82 -10.30
N GLU A 54 6.26 20.46 -11.56
CA GLU A 54 5.49 21.01 -12.68
C GLU A 54 4.00 20.66 -12.58
N GLU A 55 3.66 19.44 -12.19
CA GLU A 55 2.27 19.01 -12.04
C GLU A 55 1.61 19.70 -10.85
N MET A 56 2.31 19.81 -9.72
CA MET A 56 1.84 20.56 -8.54
C MET A 56 1.59 22.03 -8.86
N ARG A 57 2.36 22.62 -9.78
CA ARG A 57 2.16 24.00 -10.23
C ARG A 57 0.96 24.17 -11.16
N ARG A 58 0.67 23.15 -11.98
CA ARG A 58 -0.41 23.19 -12.99
C ARG A 58 -1.75 22.74 -12.44
N SER A 59 -1.76 21.81 -11.49
CA SER A 59 -2.96 21.21 -10.93
C SER A 59 -3.62 22.12 -9.87
N GLY A 60 -4.95 22.16 -9.89
CA GLY A 60 -5.76 22.82 -8.86
C GLY A 60 -6.03 21.94 -7.62
N LYS A 61 -5.77 20.63 -7.71
CA LYS A 61 -5.93 19.70 -6.57
C LYS A 61 -4.70 19.79 -5.67
N LYS A 62 -4.92 20.15 -4.40
CA LYS A 62 -3.85 20.17 -3.40
C LYS A 62 -3.71 18.79 -2.75
N PRO A 63 -2.54 18.45 -2.17
CA PRO A 63 -2.38 17.22 -1.40
C PRO A 63 -3.48 16.97 -0.36
N ALA A 64 -4.00 18.05 0.25
CA ALA A 64 -5.09 17.97 1.22
C ALA A 64 -6.44 17.53 0.62
N ASP A 65 -6.67 17.70 -0.68
CA ASP A 65 -7.91 17.27 -1.32
C ASP A 65 -7.97 15.75 -1.44
N PHE A 66 -6.84 15.08 -1.64
CA PHE A 66 -6.74 13.62 -1.63
C PHE A 66 -7.07 13.04 -0.24
N LEU A 67 -6.74 13.75 0.85
CA LEU A 67 -7.09 13.30 2.21
C LEU A 67 -8.60 13.24 2.46
N ARG A 68 -9.39 14.00 1.70
CA ARG A 68 -10.86 14.00 1.81
C ARG A 68 -11.51 12.83 1.08
N GLU A 69 -10.79 12.25 0.12
CA GLU A 69 -11.24 11.10 -0.66
C GLU A 69 -10.96 9.78 0.10
N LEU A 70 -10.28 9.83 1.25
CA LEU A 70 -9.95 8.65 2.04
C LEU A 70 -11.18 8.08 2.76
N PRO A 71 -11.32 6.74 2.83
CA PRO A 71 -12.31 6.13 3.71
C PRO A 71 -12.05 6.55 5.16
N PRO A 72 -13.10 6.64 5.99
CA PRO A 72 -12.95 6.99 7.40
C PRO A 72 -12.00 6.01 8.08
N LEU A 73 -11.02 6.55 8.81
CA LEU A 73 -10.06 5.73 9.53
C LEU A 73 -10.80 4.85 10.55
N PRO A 74 -10.44 3.56 10.67
CA PRO A 74 -10.95 2.72 11.74
C PRO A 74 -10.61 3.35 13.09
N LYS A 75 -11.56 3.31 14.03
CA LYS A 75 -11.34 3.85 15.38
C LYS A 75 -10.28 3.00 16.07
N LEU A 76 -9.13 3.59 16.37
CA LEU A 76 -8.10 2.97 17.21
C LEU A 76 -8.62 2.93 18.65
N SER A 77 -9.12 1.78 19.10
CA SER A 77 -9.43 1.51 20.50
C SER A 77 -8.20 0.94 21.19
N PHE A 78 -7.62 1.69 22.13
CA PHE A 78 -6.52 1.19 22.99
C PHE A 78 -7.02 0.36 24.18
N GLU A 79 -8.30 -0.01 24.16
CA GLU A 79 -8.96 -0.84 25.18
C GLU A 79 -8.74 -2.33 24.87
N VAL A 80 -7.48 -2.76 24.85
CA VAL A 80 -7.17 -4.18 25.10
C VAL A 80 -6.47 -4.21 26.45
N PRO A 81 -7.17 -4.55 27.55
CA PRO A 81 -6.49 -4.87 28.79
C PRO A 81 -5.48 -5.98 28.48
N LEU A 82 -4.24 -5.82 28.96
CA LEU A 82 -3.14 -6.79 28.73
C LEU A 82 -3.57 -8.23 29.06
N ASP A 83 -4.47 -8.37 30.03
CA ASP A 83 -5.08 -9.63 30.48
C ASP A 83 -5.87 -10.33 29.36
N ALA A 84 -6.61 -9.58 28.53
CA ALA A 84 -7.39 -10.12 27.43
C ALA A 84 -6.50 -10.56 26.24
N ALA A 85 -5.36 -9.91 26.03
CA ALA A 85 -4.39 -10.31 25.01
C ALA A 85 -3.70 -11.63 25.37
N MET A 86 -3.45 -11.88 26.67
CA MET A 86 -2.87 -13.14 27.12
C MET A 86 -3.83 -14.32 26.98
N GLU A 87 -5.11 -14.17 27.29
CA GLU A 87 -6.13 -15.22 27.14
C GLU A 87 -6.31 -15.69 25.68
N ALA A 88 -6.20 -14.76 24.72
CA ALA A 88 -6.27 -15.09 23.29
C ALA A 88 -5.06 -15.93 22.82
N VAL A 89 -3.88 -15.72 23.39
CA VAL A 89 -2.68 -16.52 23.08
C VAL A 89 -2.75 -17.89 23.76
N VAL A 90 -3.28 -17.97 24.98
CA VAL A 90 -3.49 -19.23 25.70
C VAL A 90 -4.54 -20.10 25.01
N SER A 91 -5.60 -19.51 24.44
CA SER A 91 -6.64 -20.26 23.73
C SER A 91 -6.20 -20.79 22.35
N LEU A 92 -5.01 -20.43 21.88
CA LEU A 92 -4.42 -20.88 20.62
C LEU A 92 -3.40 -22.02 20.81
N LEU A 93 -3.11 -22.42 22.06
CA LEU A 93 -2.26 -23.55 22.46
C LEU A 93 -3.11 -24.72 22.96
#